data_AF-A0A2E5E2Z6-F1
#
_entry.id   AF-A0A2E5E2Z6-F1
#
_cell.length_a   1.000
_cell.length_b   1.000
_cell.length_c   1.000
_cell.angle_alpha   90.00
_cell.angle_beta   90.00
_cell.angle_gamma   90.00
#
_symmetry.space_group_name_H-M   'P 1'
#
loop_
_entity.id
_entity.type
_entity.pdbx_description
1 polymer ?
#
loop_
_entity_poly.entity_id
_entity_poly.type
_entity_poly.pdbx_seq_one_letter_code
_entity_poly.pdbx_strand_id
1 'polypeptide(L)'
;MTRSLSSMGIVVNALWLSVIVAAGFSAILTFKTVPELEPMVAEYDLIDQTTRSRIVAGLITGPGFQMADLLQWILAPLLIAIIVTQRIANPQAHRNILSWISTLAVLTATAIFVSRYLWLNPTMNAELEIYRTAARAGDPEQIQTTYTAFDRWHVLAENLWSLVGLLLLISLACMGAMACPRSKGG
;
A
#
# COMPACT_ATOMS: atom_id res chain seq x y z
N MET A 1 -1.97 -8.30 31.33
CA MET A 1 -0.97 -8.20 30.25
C MET A 1 -1.54 -8.52 28.87
N THR A 2 -2.24 -9.64 28.68
CA THR A 2 -2.79 -10.07 27.37
C THR A 2 -3.72 -9.05 26.70
N ARG A 3 -4.64 -8.43 27.47
CA ARG A 3 -5.56 -7.40 26.92
C ARG A 3 -4.83 -6.19 26.34
N SER A 4 -3.78 -5.70 27.00
CA SER A 4 -2.99 -4.56 26.53
C SER A 4 -2.31 -4.87 25.19
N LEU A 5 -1.70 -6.06 25.06
CA LEU A 5 -1.06 -6.48 23.82
C LEU A 5 -2.08 -6.62 22.68
N SER A 6 -3.28 -7.14 22.95
CA SER A 6 -4.35 -7.23 21.94
C SER A 6 -4.79 -5.86 21.45
N SER A 7 -5.01 -4.90 22.36
CA SER A 7 -5.35 -3.52 22.00
C SER A 7 -4.24 -2.86 21.17
N MET A 8 -2.97 -3.06 21.54
CA MET A 8 -1.82 -2.56 20.75
C MET A 8 -1.79 -3.16 19.34
N GLY A 9 -2.04 -4.47 19.20
CA GLY A 9 -2.09 -5.13 17.89
C GLY A 9 -3.19 -4.55 16.98
N ILE A 10 -4.38 -4.28 17.55
CA ILE A 10 -5.49 -3.62 16.83
C ILE A 10 -5.08 -2.23 16.36
N VAL A 11 -4.47 -1.42 17.23
CA VAL A 11 -4.02 -0.05 16.89
C VAL A 11 -2.96 -0.08 15.80
N VAL A 12 -1.93 -0.92 15.92
CA VAL A 12 -0.86 -1.01 14.91
C VAL A 12 -1.39 -1.48 13.56
N ASN A 13 -2.30 -2.46 13.54
CA ASN A 13 -2.95 -2.92 12.31
C ASN A 13 -3.81 -1.80 11.68
N ALA A 14 -4.61 -1.11 12.48
CA ALA A 14 -5.41 0.02 12.01
C ALA A 14 -4.55 1.17 11.45
N LEU A 15 -3.40 1.46 12.06
CA LEU A 15 -2.44 2.44 11.54
C LEU A 15 -1.86 2.00 10.20
N TRP A 16 -1.48 0.73 10.07
CA TRP A 16 -0.96 0.20 8.80
C TRP A 16 -2.01 0.28 7.68
N LEU A 17 -3.25 -0.12 7.97
CA LEU A 17 -4.36 0.02 7.04
C LEU A 17 -4.60 1.50 6.67
N SER A 18 -4.53 2.41 7.65
CA SER A 18 -4.72 3.85 7.42
C SER A 18 -3.67 4.44 6.48
N VAL A 19 -2.40 4.00 6.58
CA VAL A 19 -1.32 4.42 5.67
C VAL A 19 -1.66 4.03 4.22
N ILE A 20 -2.12 2.79 4.00
CA ILE A 20 -2.51 2.27 2.67
C ILE A 20 -3.67 3.08 2.09
N VAL A 21 -4.71 3.31 2.90
CA VAL A 21 -5.91 4.06 2.47
C VAL A 21 -5.57 5.52 2.20
N ALA A 22 -4.80 6.17 3.07
CA ALA A 22 -4.40 7.56 2.91
C ALA A 22 -3.57 7.78 1.64
N ALA A 23 -2.59 6.89 1.37
CA ALA A 23 -1.80 6.95 0.14
C ALA A 23 -2.67 6.79 -1.11
N GLY A 24 -3.55 5.79 -1.13
CA GLY A 24 -4.47 5.57 -2.25
C GLY A 24 -5.41 6.75 -2.49
N PHE A 25 -6.02 7.29 -1.42
CA PHE A 25 -6.91 8.44 -1.51
C PHE A 25 -6.18 9.70 -1.97
N SER A 26 -4.96 9.95 -1.44
CA SER A 26 -4.11 11.06 -1.88
C SER A 26 -3.78 10.96 -3.37
N ALA A 27 -3.50 9.76 -3.87
CA ALA A 27 -3.23 9.54 -5.29
C ALA A 27 -4.47 9.83 -6.15
N ILE A 28 -5.64 9.29 -5.79
CA ILE A 28 -6.91 9.55 -6.48
C ILE A 28 -7.18 11.05 -6.57
N LEU A 29 -7.05 11.77 -5.46
CA LEU A 29 -7.25 13.22 -5.43
C LEU A 29 -6.25 13.95 -6.34
N THR A 30 -4.97 13.57 -6.30
CA THR A 30 -3.94 14.21 -7.11
C THR A 30 -4.17 13.98 -8.60
N PHE A 31 -4.42 12.74 -9.03
CA PHE A 31 -4.69 12.41 -10.43
C PHE A 31 -6.01 13.01 -10.95
N LYS A 32 -6.95 13.34 -10.06
CA LYS A 32 -8.18 14.05 -10.42
C LYS A 32 -7.96 15.57 -10.54
N THR A 33 -7.24 16.17 -9.60
CA THR A 33 -7.14 17.64 -9.47
C THR A 33 -6.05 18.26 -10.34
N VAL A 34 -4.90 17.60 -10.50
CA VAL A 34 -3.78 18.13 -11.28
C VAL A 34 -4.14 18.44 -12.73
N PRO A 35 -4.89 17.59 -13.46
CA PRO A 35 -5.32 17.93 -14.83
C PRO A 35 -6.15 19.21 -14.92
N GLU A 36 -6.94 19.54 -13.90
CA GLU A 36 -7.78 20.75 -13.86
C GLU A 36 -6.95 22.03 -13.66
N LEU A 37 -5.70 21.92 -13.20
CA LEU A 37 -4.78 23.04 -12.96
C LEU A 37 -3.91 23.38 -14.17
N GLU A 38 -3.96 22.57 -15.23
CA GLU A 38 -3.17 22.76 -16.45
C GLU A 38 -1.67 23.04 -16.19
N PRO A 39 -0.97 22.17 -15.42
CA PRO A 39 0.37 22.47 -14.93
C PRO A 39 1.35 22.70 -16.08
N MET A 40 2.08 23.82 -16.01
CA MET A 40 3.17 24.13 -16.92
C MET A 40 4.49 23.66 -16.34
N VAL A 41 5.13 22.69 -16.99
CA VAL A 41 6.47 22.21 -16.64
C VAL A 41 7.33 22.27 -17.89
N ALA A 42 8.37 23.11 -17.87
CA ALA A 42 9.19 23.41 -19.03
C ALA A 42 9.84 22.16 -19.66
N GLU A 43 10.20 21.17 -18.85
CA GLU A 43 10.79 19.90 -19.31
C GLU A 43 9.84 19.03 -20.15
N TYR A 44 8.53 19.34 -20.13
CA TYR A 44 7.47 18.56 -20.78
C TYR A 44 6.61 19.43 -21.70
N ASP A 45 7.17 20.51 -22.26
CA ASP A 45 6.46 21.42 -23.15
C ASP A 45 6.13 20.82 -24.53
N LEU A 46 6.94 19.85 -24.98
CA LEU A 46 6.81 19.16 -26.27
C LEU A 46 5.64 18.15 -26.34
N ILE A 47 5.04 17.79 -25.21
CA ILE A 47 3.94 16.81 -25.14
C ILE A 47 2.59 17.48 -24.89
N ASP A 48 1.52 16.75 -25.18
CA ASP A 48 0.16 17.22 -24.95
C ASP A 48 -0.15 17.41 -23.44
N GLN A 49 -1.12 18.28 -23.17
CA GLN A 49 -1.52 18.66 -21.82
C GLN A 49 -1.98 17.47 -20.96
N THR A 50 -2.61 16.45 -21.56
CA THR A 50 -3.11 15.28 -20.82
C THR A 50 -1.95 14.46 -20.31
N THR A 51 -0.99 14.14 -21.18
CA THR A 51 0.23 13.39 -20.80
C THR A 51 1.05 14.16 -19.78
N ARG A 52 1.23 15.47 -19.99
CA ARG A 52 1.93 16.36 -19.04
C ARG A 52 1.30 16.32 -17.65
N SER A 53 -0.02 16.47 -17.57
CA SER A 53 -0.74 16.49 -16.29
C SER A 53 -0.60 15.17 -15.53
N ARG A 54 -0.62 14.03 -16.23
CA ARG A 54 -0.40 12.71 -15.61
C ARG A 54 1.01 12.56 -15.06
N ILE A 55 2.02 13.01 -15.80
CA ILE A 55 3.42 12.97 -15.33
C ILE A 55 3.59 13.82 -14.07
N VAL A 56 3.04 15.04 -14.07
CA VAL A 56 3.09 15.95 -12.92
C VAL A 56 2.40 15.33 -11.70
N ALA A 57 1.23 14.71 -11.88
CA ALA A 57 0.57 13.99 -10.80
C ALA A 57 1.44 12.84 -10.24
N GLY A 58 2.11 12.09 -11.12
CA GLY A 58 3.07 11.05 -10.74
C GLY A 58 4.27 11.58 -9.95
N LEU A 59 4.79 12.75 -10.31
CA LEU A 59 5.89 13.40 -9.59
C LEU A 59 5.46 13.88 -8.19
N ILE A 60 4.25 14.40 -8.05
CA ILE A 60 3.70 14.86 -6.76
C ILE A 60 3.40 13.67 -5.83
N THR A 61 2.83 12.59 -6.37
CA THR A 61 2.45 11.41 -5.58
C THR A 61 3.62 10.51 -5.19
N GLY A 62 4.70 10.48 -5.99
CA GLY A 62 5.86 9.63 -5.77
C GLY A 62 6.43 9.67 -4.34
N PRO A 63 6.77 10.86 -3.79
CA PRO A 63 7.24 10.98 -2.41
C PRO A 63 6.24 10.47 -1.37
N GLY A 64 4.93 10.64 -1.62
CA GLY A 64 3.87 10.12 -0.74
C GLY A 64 3.87 8.58 -0.68
N PHE A 65 4.04 7.91 -1.81
CA PHE A 65 4.17 6.45 -1.85
C PHE A 65 5.45 5.95 -1.19
N GLN A 66 6.58 6.66 -1.36
CA GLN A 66 7.83 6.32 -0.66
C GLN A 66 7.69 6.43 0.86
N MET A 67 7.02 7.48 1.34
CA MET A 67 6.72 7.64 2.77
C MET A 67 5.80 6.53 3.27
N ALA A 68 4.78 6.16 2.49
CA ALA A 68 3.91 5.05 2.82
C ALA A 68 4.71 3.73 2.94
N ASP A 69 5.57 3.42 1.97
CA ASP A 69 6.44 2.23 2.02
C ASP A 69 7.36 2.22 3.25
N LEU A 70 7.95 3.37 3.61
CA LEU A 70 8.76 3.51 4.83
C LEU A 70 7.95 3.18 6.10
N LEU A 71 6.72 3.70 6.20
CA LEU A 71 5.85 3.42 7.35
C LEU A 71 5.45 1.94 7.41
N GLN A 72 5.19 1.31 6.27
CA GLN A 72 4.90 -0.13 6.20
C GLN A 72 6.10 -0.97 6.68
N TRP A 73 7.33 -0.58 6.35
CA TRP A 73 8.56 -1.20 6.86
C TRP A 73 8.70 -1.15 8.38
N ILE A 74 8.04 -0.20 9.06
CA ILE A 74 8.04 -0.08 10.52
C ILE A 74 6.85 -0.84 11.12
N LEU A 75 5.66 -0.64 10.57
CA LEU A 75 4.41 -1.17 11.14
C LEU A 75 4.28 -2.68 10.96
N ALA A 76 4.73 -3.24 9.83
CA ALA A 76 4.68 -4.67 9.57
C ALA A 76 5.48 -5.50 10.60
N PRO A 77 6.79 -5.25 10.84
CA PRO A 77 7.54 -6.01 11.83
C PRO A 77 7.05 -5.74 13.26
N LEU A 78 6.57 -4.52 13.57
CA LEU A 78 5.99 -4.21 14.87
C LEU A 78 4.73 -5.06 15.14
N LEU A 79 3.84 -5.17 14.15
CA LEU A 79 2.63 -6.00 14.28
C LEU A 79 2.97 -7.49 14.44
N ILE A 80 3.94 -7.98 13.65
CA ILE A 80 4.43 -9.36 13.77
C ILE A 80 5.01 -9.61 15.17
N ALA A 81 5.84 -8.70 15.69
CA ALA A 81 6.43 -8.82 17.03
C ALA A 81 5.36 -8.89 18.13
N ILE A 82 4.30 -8.08 18.02
CA ILE A 82 3.14 -8.13 18.92
C ILE A 82 2.44 -9.50 18.84
N ILE A 83 2.17 -10.01 17.63
CA ILE A 83 1.52 -11.32 17.43
C ILE A 83 2.38 -12.45 18.03
N VAL A 84 3.69 -12.43 17.79
CA VAL A 84 4.62 -13.43 18.35
C VAL A 84 4.64 -13.36 19.87
N THR A 85 4.71 -12.15 20.44
CA THR A 85 4.73 -11.94 21.90
C THR A 85 3.43 -12.42 22.55
N GLN A 86 2.27 -12.17 21.92
CA GLN A 86 0.99 -12.71 22.37
C GLN A 86 0.98 -14.24 22.38
N ARG A 87 1.49 -14.87 21.30
CA ARG A 87 1.54 -16.33 21.15
C ARG A 87 2.41 -17.00 22.21
N ILE A 88 3.53 -16.38 22.56
CA ILE A 88 4.43 -16.86 23.62
C ILE A 88 3.77 -16.66 25.00
N ALA A 89 3.17 -15.49 25.25
CA ALA A 89 2.60 -15.15 26.54
C ALA A 89 1.31 -15.92 26.90
N ASN A 90 0.54 -16.37 25.91
CA ASN A 90 -0.68 -17.15 26.16
C ASN A 90 -0.97 -18.20 25.06
N PRO A 91 -0.26 -19.34 25.05
CA PRO A 91 -0.41 -20.36 24.00
C PRO A 91 -1.83 -20.92 23.85
N GLN A 92 -2.59 -20.99 24.94
CA GLN A 92 -3.94 -21.55 24.94
C GLN A 92 -4.98 -20.65 24.26
N ALA A 93 -4.81 -19.33 24.32
CA ALA A 93 -5.72 -18.37 23.68
C ALA A 93 -5.68 -18.44 22.14
N HIS A 94 -4.60 -18.98 21.56
CA HIS A 94 -4.39 -19.05 20.10
C HIS A 94 -4.88 -20.34 19.44
N ARG A 95 -5.65 -21.18 20.17
CA ARG A 95 -6.38 -22.30 19.56
C ARG A 95 -7.63 -21.84 18.79
N ASN A 96 -7.99 -20.56 18.85
CA ASN A 96 -9.11 -20.00 18.12
C ASN A 96 -8.77 -19.84 16.62
N ILE A 97 -9.65 -20.33 15.73
CA ILE A 97 -9.52 -20.20 14.28
C ILE A 97 -9.37 -18.74 13.81
N LEU A 98 -10.05 -17.78 14.47
CA LEU A 98 -9.94 -16.36 14.14
C LEU A 98 -8.52 -15.81 14.38
N SER A 99 -7.83 -16.32 15.39
CA SER A 99 -6.43 -15.94 15.65
C SER A 99 -5.50 -16.41 14.54
N TRP A 100 -5.75 -17.60 13.98
CA TRP A 100 -4.99 -18.12 12.85
C TRP A 100 -5.26 -17.36 11.57
N ILE A 101 -6.53 -17.07 11.26
CA ILE A 101 -6.91 -16.26 10.09
C ILE A 101 -6.23 -14.89 10.15
N SER A 102 -6.32 -14.20 11.30
CA SER A 102 -5.67 -12.90 11.49
C SER A 102 -4.15 -12.97 11.30
N THR A 103 -3.50 -14.00 11.87
CA THR A 103 -2.04 -14.18 11.73
C THR A 103 -1.66 -14.44 10.28
N LEU A 104 -2.36 -15.35 9.61
CA LEU A 104 -2.08 -15.68 8.21
C LEU A 104 -2.29 -14.46 7.32
N ALA A 105 -3.37 -13.70 7.52
CA ALA A 105 -3.63 -12.49 6.77
C ALA A 105 -2.51 -11.45 6.93
N VAL A 106 -2.00 -11.22 8.14
CA VAL A 106 -0.86 -10.31 8.38
C VAL A 106 0.42 -10.80 7.74
N LEU A 107 0.72 -12.11 7.83
CA LEU A 107 1.91 -12.69 7.21
C LEU A 107 1.85 -12.62 5.68
N THR A 108 0.69 -12.93 5.09
CA THR A 108 0.48 -12.82 3.65
C THR A 108 0.54 -11.36 3.19
N ALA A 109 -0.06 -10.42 3.91
CA ALA A 109 0.04 -8.98 3.64
C ALA A 109 1.50 -8.51 3.67
N THR A 110 2.26 -8.96 4.66
CA THR A 110 3.71 -8.66 4.78
C THR A 110 4.48 -9.25 3.61
N ALA A 111 4.22 -10.51 3.25
CA ALA A 111 4.90 -11.17 2.13
C ALA A 111 4.64 -10.44 0.80
N ILE A 112 3.39 -10.03 0.54
CA ILE A 112 3.02 -9.26 -0.66
C ILE A 112 3.69 -7.88 -0.65
N PHE A 113 3.70 -7.20 0.50
CA PHE A 113 4.36 -5.91 0.64
C PHE A 113 5.86 -6.01 0.32
N VAL A 114 6.56 -6.95 0.97
CA VAL A 114 7.98 -7.20 0.75
C VAL A 114 8.23 -7.59 -0.71
N SER A 115 7.37 -8.43 -1.29
CA SER A 115 7.56 -8.86 -2.67
C SER A 115 7.39 -7.76 -3.68
N ARG A 116 6.39 -6.92 -3.49
CA ARG A 116 6.18 -5.72 -4.30
C ARG A 116 7.38 -4.78 -4.17
N TYR A 117 7.85 -4.53 -2.95
CA TYR A 117 8.95 -3.60 -2.72
C TYR A 117 10.28 -4.07 -3.33
N LEU A 118 10.61 -5.36 -3.21
CA LEU A 118 11.91 -5.88 -3.65
C LEU A 118 11.96 -6.22 -5.14
N TRP A 119 10.86 -6.67 -5.74
CA TRP A 119 10.87 -7.17 -7.13
C TRP A 119 10.06 -6.28 -8.09
N LEU A 120 8.89 -5.81 -7.67
CA LEU A 120 8.01 -5.04 -8.54
C LEU A 120 8.45 -3.57 -8.64
N ASN A 121 8.65 -2.90 -7.50
CA ASN A 121 8.97 -1.47 -7.44
C ASN A 121 10.22 -1.11 -8.26
N PRO A 122 11.35 -1.85 -8.22
CA PRO A 122 12.52 -1.50 -9.04
C PRO A 122 12.22 -1.55 -10.53
N THR A 123 11.52 -2.60 -10.98
CA THR A 123 11.17 -2.79 -12.39
C THR A 123 10.20 -1.72 -12.85
N MET A 124 9.15 -1.45 -12.08
CA MET A 124 8.17 -0.40 -12.36
C MET A 124 8.81 0.99 -12.42
N ASN A 125 9.74 1.30 -11.50
CA ASN A 125 10.44 2.57 -11.47
C ASN A 125 11.40 2.75 -12.65
N ALA A 126 12.04 1.68 -13.12
CA ALA A 126 12.86 1.72 -14.32
C ALA A 126 12.02 2.06 -15.56
N GLU A 127 10.88 1.38 -15.75
CA GLU A 127 9.95 1.67 -16.85
C GLU A 127 9.37 3.09 -16.76
N LEU A 128 9.06 3.56 -15.54
CA LEU A 128 8.59 4.92 -15.29
C LEU A 128 9.63 5.97 -15.71
N GLU A 129 10.92 5.72 -15.47
CA GLU A 129 11.98 6.66 -15.86
C GLU A 129 12.22 6.66 -17.37
N ILE A 130 12.10 5.50 -18.02
CA ILE A 130 12.14 5.39 -19.48
C ILE A 130 10.97 6.19 -20.09
N TYR A 131 9.76 6.03 -19.55
CA TYR A 131 8.58 6.80 -19.95
C TYR A 131 8.79 8.31 -19.79
N ARG A 132 9.31 8.76 -18.64
CA ARG A 132 9.63 10.19 -18.41
C ARG A 132 10.67 10.72 -19.38
N THR A 133 11.65 9.89 -19.76
CA THR A 133 12.68 10.26 -20.72
C THR A 133 12.12 10.41 -22.13
N ALA A 134 11.28 9.48 -22.58
CA ALA A 134 10.56 9.59 -23.85
C ALA A 134 9.64 10.83 -23.87
N ALA A 135 8.98 11.12 -22.74
CA ALA A 135 8.14 12.30 -22.59
C ALA A 135 8.92 13.62 -22.69
N ARG A 136 10.12 13.71 -22.10
CA ARG A 136 11.01 14.87 -22.26
C ARG A 136 11.51 15.04 -23.70
N ALA A 137 11.64 13.93 -24.46
CA ALA A 137 12.05 13.96 -25.86
C ALA A 137 10.92 14.35 -26.83
N GLY A 138 9.66 14.34 -26.40
CA GLY A 138 8.52 14.71 -27.24
C GLY A 138 8.19 13.70 -28.34
N ASP A 139 8.64 12.45 -28.25
CA ASP A 139 8.36 11.39 -29.24
C ASP A 139 7.05 10.65 -28.87
N PRO A 140 5.93 10.91 -29.55
CA PRO A 140 4.63 10.34 -29.19
C PRO A 140 4.58 8.80 -29.33
N GLU A 141 5.32 8.22 -30.27
CA GLU A 141 5.34 6.76 -30.48
C GLU A 141 6.09 6.09 -29.33
N GLN A 142 7.23 6.66 -28.93
CA GLN A 142 8.02 6.16 -27.82
C GLN A 142 7.30 6.35 -26.47
N ILE A 143 6.61 7.48 -26.28
CA ILE A 143 5.80 7.77 -25.09
C ILE A 143 4.73 6.70 -24.91
N GLN A 144 3.97 6.38 -25.96
CA GLN A 144 2.88 5.40 -25.87
C GLN A 144 3.42 3.98 -25.59
N THR A 145 4.52 3.61 -26.24
CA THR A 145 5.16 2.30 -26.06
C THR A 145 5.65 2.13 -24.62
N THR A 146 6.36 3.12 -24.09
CA THR A 146 6.95 3.08 -22.74
C THR A 146 5.90 3.24 -21.65
N TYR A 147 4.86 4.04 -21.88
CA TYR A 147 3.68 4.10 -20.99
C TYR A 147 3.03 2.73 -20.86
N THR A 148 2.84 2.00 -21.96
CA THR A 148 2.23 0.67 -21.95
C THR A 148 3.05 -0.33 -21.15
N ALA A 149 4.39 -0.23 -21.19
CA ALA A 149 5.29 -1.07 -20.39
C ALA A 149 5.16 -0.74 -18.89
N PHE A 150 5.18 0.54 -18.53
CA PHE A 150 4.95 1.02 -17.17
C PHE A 150 3.58 0.59 -16.62
N ASP A 151 2.51 0.77 -17.40
CA ASP A 151 1.14 0.55 -16.98
C ASP A 151 0.86 -0.91 -16.57
N ARG A 152 1.48 -1.88 -17.26
CA ARG A 152 1.40 -3.31 -16.87
C ARG A 152 1.89 -3.54 -15.44
N TRP A 153 3.01 -2.92 -15.07
CA TRP A 153 3.55 -3.03 -13.72
C TRP A 153 2.74 -2.23 -12.71
N HIS A 154 2.25 -1.05 -13.10
CA HIS A 154 1.39 -0.21 -12.28
C HIS A 154 0.09 -0.94 -11.89
N VAL A 155 -0.62 -1.53 -12.85
CA VAL A 155 -1.85 -2.30 -12.59
C VAL A 155 -1.59 -3.49 -11.67
N LEU A 156 -0.46 -4.20 -11.86
CA LEU A 156 -0.08 -5.27 -10.95
C LEU A 156 0.21 -4.73 -9.54
N ALA A 157 0.91 -3.60 -9.41
CA ALA A 157 1.20 -2.96 -8.14
C ALA A 157 -0.08 -2.55 -7.40
N GLU A 158 -1.04 -1.96 -8.12
CA GLU A 158 -2.34 -1.52 -7.60
C GLU A 158 -3.16 -2.70 -7.05
N ASN A 159 -3.21 -3.81 -7.80
CA ASN A 159 -3.87 -5.03 -7.37
C ASN A 159 -3.24 -5.60 -6.09
N LEU A 160 -1.91 -5.66 -6.01
CA LEU A 160 -1.19 -6.12 -4.82
C LEU A 160 -1.41 -5.18 -3.63
N TRP A 161 -1.38 -3.86 -3.84
CA TRP A 161 -1.64 -2.87 -2.80
C TRP A 161 -3.06 -3.01 -2.23
N SER A 162 -4.05 -3.18 -3.11
CA SER A 162 -5.45 -3.41 -2.72
C SER A 162 -5.62 -4.70 -1.93
N LEU A 163 -4.93 -5.77 -2.34
CA LEU A 163 -4.94 -7.05 -1.63
C LEU A 163 -4.31 -6.95 -0.24
N VAL A 164 -3.22 -6.20 -0.07
CA VAL A 164 -2.65 -5.91 1.27
C VAL A 164 -3.69 -5.21 2.14
N GLY A 165 -4.35 -4.16 1.62
CA GLY A 165 -5.41 -3.46 2.35
C GLY A 165 -6.55 -4.38 2.79
N LEU A 166 -7.03 -5.26 1.90
CA LEU A 166 -8.07 -6.25 2.21
C LEU A 166 -7.63 -7.23 3.31
N LEU A 167 -6.40 -7.74 3.25
CA LEU A 167 -5.87 -8.67 4.24
C LEU A 167 -5.72 -8.02 5.63
N LEU A 168 -5.29 -6.76 5.70
CA LEU A 168 -5.23 -6.00 6.95
C LEU A 168 -6.63 -5.78 7.53
N LEU A 169 -7.62 -5.47 6.69
CA LEU A 169 -9.02 -5.33 7.10
C LEU A 169 -9.58 -6.64 7.67
N ILE A 170 -9.34 -7.78 7.00
CA ILE A 170 -9.73 -9.11 7.50
C ILE A 170 -9.09 -9.39 8.86
N SER A 171 -7.79 -9.12 8.99
CA SER A 171 -7.07 -9.29 10.24
C SER A 171 -7.66 -8.42 11.36
N LEU A 172 -7.94 -7.15 11.07
CA LEU A 172 -8.52 -6.20 12.02
C LEU A 172 -9.91 -6.64 12.49
N ALA A 173 -10.76 -7.10 11.57
CA ALA A 173 -12.08 -7.63 11.89
C ALA A 173 -11.98 -8.87 12.79
N CYS A 174 -11.06 -9.79 12.50
CA CYS A 174 -10.81 -10.96 13.35
C CYS A 174 -10.33 -10.56 14.76
N MET A 175 -9.39 -9.63 14.86
CA MET A 175 -8.90 -9.12 16.15
C MET A 175 -10.01 -8.44 16.96
N GLY A 176 -10.85 -7.62 16.31
CA GLY A 176 -12.00 -6.97 16.92
C GLY A 176 -13.03 -7.98 17.44
N ALA A 177 -13.38 -8.98 16.63
CA ALA A 177 -14.32 -10.04 17.03
C ALA A 177 -13.82 -10.84 18.25
N MET A 178 -12.51 -11.09 18.34
CA MET A 178 -11.91 -11.75 19.51
C MET A 178 -11.86 -10.87 20.77
N ALA A 179 -11.90 -9.55 20.62
CA ALA A 179 -11.88 -8.60 21.73
C ALA A 179 -13.27 -8.37 22.35
N CYS A 180 -14.35 -8.71 21.64
CA CYS A 180 -15.71 -8.59 22.16
C CYS A 180 -15.95 -9.52 23.37
N PRO A 181 -16.55 -9.02 24.46
CA PRO A 181 -16.97 -9.86 25.58
C PRO A 181 -17.94 -10.95 25.09
N ARG A 182 -17.70 -12.21 25.45
CA ARG A 182 -18.70 -13.25 25.25
C ARG A 182 -19.91 -12.91 26.11
N SER A 183 -21.06 -12.64 25.48
CA SER A 183 -22.34 -12.58 26.19
C SER A 183 -22.50 -13.89 26.96
N LYS A 184 -22.63 -13.81 28.28
CA LYS A 184 -23.08 -14.95 29.08
C LYS A 184 -24.56 -15.09 28.77
N GLY A 185 -24.89 -15.87 27.75
CA GLY A 185 -26.27 -16.28 27.51
C GLY A 185 -26.81 -16.92 28.79
N GLY A 186 -27.84 -16.29 29.37
CA GLY A 186 -28.63 -16.87 30.45
C GLY A 186 -29.53 -17.98 29.94
#